data_AF-A0A977XCT4-F1
#
_entry.id   AF-A0A977XCT4-F1
#
_cell.length_a   1.000
_cell.length_b   1.000
_cell.length_c   1.000
_cell.angle_alpha   90.00
_cell.angle_beta   90.00
_cell.angle_gamma   90.00
#
_symmetry.space_group_name_H-M   'P 1'
#
loop_
_entity.id
_entity.type
_entity.pdbx_description
1 polymer ?
#
loop_
_entity_poly.entity_id
_entity_poly.type
_entity_poly.pdbx_seq_one_letter_code
_entity_poly.pdbx_strand_id
1 'polypeptide(L)' 'MQLGFAKFLTVCIVATFLASWLVMAEATYRKPPFNGSIFGKRGATNEYDSASKALSAMCEIASEACQTWFPTQEK' A
#
# COMPACT_ATOMS: atom_id res chain seq x y z
N MET A 1 -36.82 -35.54 15.06
CA MET A 1 -35.51 -35.91 14.46
C MET A 1 -35.01 -34.88 13.44
N GLN A 2 -35.85 -34.42 12.50
CA GLN A 2 -35.50 -33.45 11.44
C GLN A 2 -35.00 -32.07 11.96
N LEU A 3 -35.68 -31.48 12.95
CA LEU A 3 -35.33 -30.14 13.48
C LEU A 3 -33.98 -30.11 14.22
N GLY A 4 -33.62 -31.21 14.91
CA GLY A 4 -32.33 -31.32 15.60
C GLY A 4 -31.16 -31.45 14.63
N PHE A 5 -31.35 -32.23 13.56
CA PHE A 5 -30.36 -32.38 12.50
C PHE A 5 -30.15 -31.06 11.73
N ALA A 6 -31.24 -30.35 11.40
CA ALA A 6 -31.14 -29.04 10.75
C ALA A 6 -30.37 -28.03 11.63
N LYS A 7 -30.68 -27.95 12.93
CA LYS A 7 -29.96 -27.07 13.87
C LYS A 7 -28.48 -27.43 13.99
N PHE A 8 -28.16 -28.72 14.07
CA PHE A 8 -26.78 -29.20 14.11
C PHE A 8 -26.02 -28.81 12.84
N LEU A 9 -26.64 -29.03 11.66
CA LEU A 9 -26.06 -28.66 10.37
C LEU A 9 -25.85 -27.15 10.24
N THR A 10 -26.80 -26.33 10.70
CA THR A 10 -26.63 -24.87 10.73
C THR A 10 -25.46 -24.45 11.62
N VAL A 11 -25.31 -25.05 12.80
CA VAL A 11 -24.18 -24.76 13.70
C VAL A 11 -22.85 -25.14 13.05
N CYS A 12 -22.76 -26.31 12.41
CA CYS A 12 -21.56 -26.75 11.70
C CYS A 12 -21.17 -25.79 10.57
N ILE A 13 -22.15 -25.34 9.77
CA ILE A 13 -21.91 -24.39 8.68
C ILE A 13 -21.39 -23.05 9.22
N VAL A 14 -22.02 -22.51 10.26
CA VAL A 14 -21.56 -21.25 10.87
C VAL A 14 -20.15 -21.39 11.43
N ALA A 15 -19.84 -22.51 12.08
CA ALA A 15 -18.51 -22.77 12.63
C ALA A 15 -17.42 -22.85 11.55
N THR A 16 -17.69 -23.48 10.40
CA THR A 16 -16.70 -23.57 9.31
C THR A 16 -16.45 -22.22 8.65
N PHE A 17 -17.48 -21.38 8.46
CA PHE A 17 -17.32 -20.01 7.97
C PHE A 17 -16.51 -19.13 8.92
N LEU A 18 -16.74 -19.23 10.23
CA LEU A 18 -15.97 -18.46 11.21
C LEU A 18 -14.50 -18.92 11.25
N ALA A 19 -14.25 -20.24 11.20
CA ALA A 19 -12.90 -20.78 11.20
C ALA A 19 -12.11 -20.38 9.94
N SER A 20 -12.73 -20.38 8.76
CA SER A 20 -12.05 -19.97 7.53
C SER A 20 -11.67 -18.49 7.52
N TRP A 21 -12.51 -17.62 8.10
CA TRP A 21 -12.20 -16.19 8.21
C TRP A 21 -10.99 -15.94 9.13
N LEU A 22 -10.88 -16.67 10.24
CA LEU A 22 -9.73 -16.56 11.15
C LEU A 22 -8.41 -16.96 10.48
N VAL A 23 -8.43 -17.95 9.58
CA VAL A 23 -7.25 -18.37 8.81
C VAL A 23 -6.81 -17.29 7.80
N MET A 24 -7.76 -16.64 7.13
CA MET A 24 -7.46 -15.55 6.19
C MET A 24 -6.85 -14.34 6.89
N ALA A 25 -7.30 -14.02 8.10
CA ALA A 25 -6.76 -12.91 8.89
C ALA A 25 -5.28 -13.13 9.26
N GLU A 26 -4.88 -14.38 9.56
CA GLU A 26 -3.49 -14.72 9.89
C GLU A 26 -2.57 -14.67 8.65
N ALA A 27 -3.06 -15.13 7.50
CA ALA A 27 -2.31 -15.13 6.25
C ALA A 27 -2.01 -13.73 5.70
N THR A 28 -2.92 -12.77 5.88
CA THR A 28 -2.74 -11.38 5.40
C THR A 28 -1.93 -10.52 6.38
N TYR A 29 -1.95 -10.82 7.69
CA TYR A 29 -1.25 -10.03 8.70
C TYR A 29 0.27 -10.29 8.73
N ARG A 30 0.71 -11.53 8.46
CA ARG A 30 2.13 -11.90 8.59
C ARG A 30 2.93 -11.99 7.31
N LYS A 31 2.27 -11.97 6.16
CA LYS A 31 2.95 -12.02 4.86
C LYS A 31 2.38 -10.94 3.96
N PRO A 32 2.95 -9.72 3.97
CA PRO A 32 2.89 -8.89 2.77
C PRO A 32 3.36 -9.79 1.61
N PRO A 33 2.79 -9.66 0.40
CA PRO A 33 3.16 -10.48 -0.75
C PRO A 33 4.61 -10.21 -1.17
N PHE A 34 5.54 -10.74 -0.40
CA PHE A 34 6.99 -10.66 -0.53
C PHE A 34 7.52 -11.89 -1.27
N ASN A 35 6.77 -12.43 -2.23
CA ASN A 35 7.47 -13.06 -3.33
C ASN A 35 8.11 -11.89 -4.07
N GLY A 36 9.39 -11.62 -3.79
CA GLY A 36 10.11 -10.36 -4.04
C GLY A 36 10.28 -9.95 -5.51
N SER A 37 9.28 -10.21 -6.35
CA SER A 37 9.19 -9.78 -7.75
C SER A 37 8.33 -8.53 -7.95
N ILE A 38 7.48 -8.13 -7.00
CA ILE A 38 6.62 -6.93 -7.13
C ILE A 38 7.43 -5.63 -6.97
N PHE A 39 8.36 -5.62 -6.01
CA PHE A 39 9.37 -4.57 -5.91
C PHE A 39 10.59 -5.05 -6.68
N GLY A 40 10.52 -4.93 -8.01
CA GLY A 40 11.62 -5.30 -8.90
C GLY A 40 12.95 -4.79 -8.36
N LYS A 41 14.01 -5.60 -8.50
CA LYS A 41 15.38 -5.24 -8.15
C LYS A 41 15.79 -3.97 -8.89
N ARG A 42 15.42 -2.81 -8.36
CA ARG A 42 16.06 -1.55 -8.70
C ARG A 42 17.38 -1.63 -7.96
N GLY A 43 18.44 -1.96 -8.69
CA GLY A 43 19.79 -1.81 -8.19
C GLY A 43 19.91 -0.43 -7.55
N ALA A 44 20.64 -0.35 -6.44
CA ALA A 44 20.82 0.83 -5.59
C ALA A 44 21.44 2.06 -6.31
N THR A 45 21.48 2.06 -7.65
CA THR A 45 22.00 3.12 -8.52
C THR A 45 20.91 4.03 -9.09
N ASN A 46 19.62 3.65 -9.08
CA ASN A 46 18.55 4.44 -9.73
C ASN A 46 17.75 5.36 -8.78
N GLU A 47 17.80 5.13 -7.47
CA GLU A 47 17.07 5.95 -6.48
C GLU A 47 17.73 7.31 -6.28
N TYR A 48 19.06 7.39 -6.37
CA TYR A 48 19.79 8.65 -6.23
C TYR A 48 19.53 9.60 -7.40
N ASP A 49 19.45 9.08 -8.64
CA ASP A 49 19.08 9.88 -9.81
C ASP A 49 17.61 10.33 -9.73
N SER A 50 16.70 9.44 -9.30
CA SER A 50 15.29 9.81 -9.09
C SER A 50 15.11 10.86 -7.99
N ALA A 51 15.85 10.75 -6.88
CA ALA A 51 15.81 11.72 -5.78
C ALA A 51 16.44 13.06 -6.19
N SER A 52 17.54 13.04 -6.96
CA SER A 52 18.18 14.25 -7.49
C SER A 52 17.26 14.96 -8.48
N LYS A 53 16.58 14.22 -9.36
CA LYS A 53 15.58 14.75 -10.28
C LYS A 53 14.38 15.34 -9.54
N ALA A 54 13.87 14.65 -8.52
CA ALA A 54 12.79 15.16 -7.68
C ALA A 54 13.20 16.45 -6.95
N LEU A 55 14.41 16.50 -6.38
CA LEU A 55 14.93 17.70 -5.72
C LEU A 55 15.11 18.87 -6.69
N SER A 56 15.60 18.59 -7.90
CA SER A 56 15.73 19.62 -8.96
C SER A 56 14.37 20.19 -9.36
N ALA A 57 13.37 19.34 -9.56
CA ALA A 57 12.01 19.78 -9.87
C ALA A 57 11.40 20.63 -8.73
N MET A 58 11.63 20.24 -7.47
CA MET A 58 11.18 21.02 -6.31
C MET A 58 11.87 22.39 -6.22
N CYS A 59 13.15 22.47 -6.60
CA CYS A 59 13.90 23.72 -6.64
C CYS A 59 13.36 24.67 -7.73
N GLU A 60 13.04 24.15 -8.91
CA GLU A 60 12.42 24.93 -9.99
C GLU A 60 11.06 25.49 -9.57
N ILE A 61 10.18 24.66 -9.00
CA ILE A 61 8.87 25.09 -8.50
C ILE A 61 9.02 26.18 -7.43
N ALA A 62 9.96 26.00 -6.49
CA ALA A 62 10.23 27.00 -5.46
C ALA A 62 10.73 28.31 -6.07
N SER A 63 11.59 28.24 -7.10
CA SER A 63 12.08 29.42 -7.81
C SER A 63 10.95 30.17 -8.54
N GLU A 64 10.08 29.46 -9.26
CA GLU A 64 8.93 30.05 -9.96
C GLU A 64 7.94 30.70 -8.99
N ALA A 65 7.64 30.03 -7.87
CA ALA A 65 6.77 30.57 -6.83
C ALA A 65 7.38 31.83 -6.19
N CYS A 66 8.68 31.80 -5.89
CA CYS A 66 9.39 32.96 -5.35
C CYS A 66 9.41 34.14 -6.32
N GLN A 67 9.62 33.91 -7.62
CA GLN A 67 9.57 34.98 -8.64
C GLN A 67 8.17 35.57 -8.78
N THR A 68 7.13 34.74 -8.63
CA THR A 68 5.73 35.21 -8.66
C THR A 68 5.38 36.05 -7.42
N TRP A 69 5.86 35.64 -6.24
CA TRP A 69 5.63 36.36 -4.99
C TRP A 69 6.50 37.60 -4.83
N PHE A 70 7.70 37.57 -5.40
CA PHE A 70 8.69 38.63 -5.35
C PHE A 70 9.13 38.97 -6.78
N PRO A 71 8.27 39.60 -7.59
CA PRO A 71 8.65 40.05 -8.91
C PRO A 71 9.81 41.03 -8.75
N THR A 72 10.96 40.72 -9.36
CA THR A 72 12.10 41.63 -9.43
C THR A 72 11.58 42.93 -10.03
N GLN A 73 11.54 43.99 -9.22
CA GLN A 73 11.30 45.34 -9.72
C GLN A 73 12.52 45.70 -10.56
N GLU A 74 12.38 45.65 -11.88
CA GLU A 74 13.38 46.19 -12.79
C GLU A 74 13.60 47.65 -12.41
N LYS A 75 14.84 48.01 -12.08
CA LYS A 75 15.27 49.40 -11.91
C LYS A 75 16.24 49.74 -13.03
#